data_AF-A0A940MBD5-F1
#
_entry.id   AF-A0A940MBD5-F1
#
_cell.length_a   1.000
_cell.length_b   1.000
_cell.length_c   1.000
_cell.angle_alpha   90.00
_cell.angle_beta   90.00
_cell.angle_gamma   90.00
#
_symmetry.space_group_name_H-M   'P 1'
#
loop_
_entity.id
_entity.type
_entity.pdbx_description
1 polymer ?
#
loop_
_entity_poly.entity_id
_entity_poly.type
_entity_poly.pdbx_seq_one_letter_code
_entity_poly.pdbx_strand_id
1 'polypeptide(L)'
;MNAAEPPRPGHRPDDVEELARLLPRPVEFDLPAGRHLHHKDLLMQHIDHDRDATAPLVPPLRRRLLPRRRLLRPAVLVPAASLALAGTLAVTLTGGPGDAPAASSHRAPQAVTALHRIADASLKTDAVPVKDSQFVYIRSLVRENTGTFDGPVKLGRPHRTERWMSQNPAPVTVLGWMRETGKDAFMPGEDTPIETSVPDGSDSSGAEGPGFDRPTYRWLASLPTDPDALLKLLAAHSEAGKHESRDQAVFETIGDMLSNNLMPPENAAALYRAMAEIPGVREVPDAVDTAGRHGIGITRDDPTSAGRDVWIFDKHSLALLGSRWYTTADRKPGRTDVLAGSVAILRRGIVDQHGMVPEKDAGTSAAG
;
A
#
# COMPACT_ATOMS: atom_id res chain seq x y z
N MET A 1 5.80 70.01 17.75
CA MET A 1 6.65 69.86 16.54
C MET A 1 6.62 68.40 16.17
N ASN A 2 6.00 68.09 15.04
CA ASN A 2 5.82 66.74 14.46
C ASN A 2 7.01 66.35 13.56
N ALA A 3 7.05 65.06 13.21
CA ALA A 3 7.68 64.41 12.05
C ALA A 3 9.13 63.88 12.24
N ALA A 4 9.52 62.70 11.76
CA ALA A 4 8.82 61.62 11.05
C ALA A 4 9.62 60.30 11.18
N GLU A 5 8.90 59.17 11.25
CA GLU A 5 9.44 57.81 11.20
C GLU A 5 9.66 57.40 9.72
N PRO A 6 10.76 56.70 9.35
CA PRO A 6 11.00 56.30 7.97
C PRO A 6 10.03 55.18 7.53
N PRO A 7 9.62 55.14 6.25
CA PRO A 7 8.63 54.19 5.76
C PRO A 7 9.20 52.77 5.73
N ARG A 8 8.44 51.81 6.26
CA ARG A 8 8.66 50.37 6.04
C ARG A 8 8.33 50.04 4.57
N PRO A 9 9.11 49.22 3.87
CA PRO A 9 8.77 48.82 2.51
C PRO A 9 7.54 47.92 2.55
N GLY A 10 6.40 48.45 2.08
CA GLY A 10 5.21 47.65 1.80
C GLY A 10 5.43 46.85 0.53
N HIS A 11 5.30 45.53 0.61
CA HIS A 11 5.22 44.66 -0.57
C HIS A 11 4.01 45.10 -1.41
N ARG A 12 4.26 45.54 -2.65
CA ARG A 12 3.19 45.78 -3.63
C ARG A 12 2.84 44.44 -4.30
N PRO A 13 1.55 44.15 -4.55
CA PRO A 13 1.13 42.93 -5.25
C PRO A 13 1.73 42.81 -6.65
N ASP A 14 2.06 43.94 -7.27
CA ASP A 14 2.56 44.02 -8.65
C ASP A 14 4.00 43.47 -8.79
N ASP A 15 4.80 43.49 -7.73
CA ASP A 15 6.19 43.03 -7.75
C ASP A 15 6.30 41.50 -7.90
N VAL A 16 5.29 40.76 -7.41
CA VAL A 16 5.24 39.29 -7.50
C VAL A 16 4.93 38.84 -8.93
N GLU A 17 4.09 39.59 -9.64
CA GLU A 17 3.70 39.27 -11.01
C GLU A 17 4.78 39.65 -12.02
N GLU A 18 5.57 40.68 -11.73
CA GLU A 18 6.75 41.06 -12.52
C GLU A 18 7.89 40.04 -12.36
N LEU A 19 8.11 39.52 -11.14
CA LEU A 19 9.08 38.44 -10.87
C LEU A 19 8.65 37.10 -11.51
N ALA A 20 7.36 36.79 -11.54
CA ALA A 20 6.84 35.57 -12.16
C ALA A 20 7.05 35.53 -13.69
N ARG A 21 7.20 36.68 -14.35
CA ARG A 21 7.48 36.77 -15.79
C ARG A 21 8.96 36.65 -16.15
N LEU A 22 9.85 36.82 -15.17
CA LEU A 22 11.30 36.66 -15.32
C LEU A 22 11.77 35.23 -15.03
N LEU A 23 10.91 34.39 -14.46
CA LEU A 23 11.17 32.97 -14.29
C LEU A 23 10.93 32.23 -15.62
N PRO A 24 11.88 31.40 -16.09
CA PRO A 24 11.61 30.52 -17.22
C PRO A 24 10.39 29.66 -16.91
N ARG A 25 9.53 29.38 -17.91
CA ARG A 25 8.37 28.50 -17.74
C ARG A 25 8.82 27.21 -17.05
N PRO A 26 8.11 26.73 -16.00
CA PRO A 26 8.47 25.48 -15.37
C PRO A 26 8.47 24.40 -16.45
N VAL A 27 9.64 23.80 -16.67
CA VAL A 27 9.74 22.57 -17.42
C VAL A 27 9.09 21.52 -16.51
N GLU A 28 7.96 20.96 -16.93
CA GLU A 28 7.40 19.75 -16.31
C GLU A 28 8.46 18.66 -16.45
N PHE A 29 9.21 18.41 -15.39
CA PHE A 29 10.11 17.26 -15.30
C PHE A 29 9.27 16.07 -14.83
N ASP A 30 9.01 15.13 -15.73
CA ASP A 30 8.66 13.76 -15.36
C ASP A 30 9.84 13.18 -14.56
N LEU A 31 9.58 12.81 -13.30
CA LEU A 31 10.59 12.28 -12.39
C LEU A 31 10.90 10.80 -12.71
N PRO A 32 12.16 10.32 -12.54
CA PRO A 32 12.54 8.92 -12.82
C PRO A 32 11.96 7.87 -11.84
N ALA A 33 11.68 6.67 -12.34
CA ALA A 33 10.77 5.67 -11.77
C ALA A 33 11.27 4.72 -10.67
N GLY A 34 12.45 4.94 -10.08
CA GLY A 34 12.93 4.09 -8.98
C GLY A 34 12.15 4.23 -7.65
N ARG A 35 11.34 5.29 -7.53
CA ARG A 35 10.65 5.71 -6.29
C ARG A 35 9.16 5.35 -6.24
N HIS A 36 8.67 4.59 -7.22
CA HIS A 36 7.27 4.69 -7.63
C HIS A 36 6.23 3.86 -6.83
N LEU A 37 6.63 2.93 -5.95
CA LEU A 37 5.66 2.00 -5.36
C LEU A 37 5.26 2.31 -3.91
N HIS A 38 6.21 2.55 -3.02
CA HIS A 38 5.91 2.90 -1.63
C HIS A 38 5.89 4.43 -1.41
N HIS A 39 6.79 5.14 -2.10
CA HIS A 39 6.87 6.60 -2.02
C HIS A 39 5.75 7.29 -2.78
N LYS A 40 5.16 6.66 -3.81
CA LYS A 40 3.95 7.20 -4.44
C LYS A 40 2.83 7.30 -3.41
N ASP A 41 2.56 6.24 -2.65
CA ASP A 41 1.47 6.23 -1.65
C ASP A 41 1.75 7.16 -0.46
N LEU A 42 3.00 7.30 -0.01
CA LEU A 42 3.38 8.31 0.99
C LEU A 42 3.31 9.75 0.44
N LEU A 43 3.68 9.97 -0.83
CA LEU A 43 3.54 11.25 -1.52
C LEU A 43 2.06 11.56 -1.82
N MET A 44 1.21 10.54 -2.05
CA MET A 44 -0.25 10.66 -2.13
C MET A 44 -0.81 11.18 -0.80
N GLN A 45 -0.37 10.61 0.33
CA GLN A 45 -0.77 11.09 1.66
C GLN A 45 -0.26 12.52 1.95
N HIS A 46 0.91 12.91 1.42
CA HIS A 46 1.50 14.24 1.63
C HIS A 46 0.94 15.33 0.70
N ILE A 47 0.53 15.02 -0.53
CA ILE A 47 -0.06 16.02 -1.45
C ILE A 47 -1.47 16.45 -1.00
N ASP A 48 -2.26 15.52 -0.44
CA ASP A 48 -3.54 15.86 0.18
C ASP A 48 -3.35 16.77 1.41
N HIS A 49 -2.19 16.65 2.09
CA HIS A 49 -1.85 17.43 3.28
C HIS A 49 -1.68 18.94 2.98
N ASP A 50 -0.99 19.30 1.90
CA ASP A 50 -0.68 20.70 1.59
C ASP A 50 -1.88 21.48 1.03
N ARG A 51 -2.77 20.79 0.29
CA ARG A 51 -3.98 21.40 -0.30
C ARG A 51 -5.01 21.83 0.75
N ASP A 52 -5.12 21.10 1.85
CA ASP A 52 -6.02 21.46 2.95
C ASP A 52 -5.45 22.55 3.86
N ALA A 53 -4.12 22.68 3.95
CA ALA A 53 -3.45 23.69 4.77
C ALA A 53 -3.45 25.09 4.15
N THR A 54 -3.57 25.21 2.82
CA THR A 54 -3.53 26.50 2.08
C THR A 54 -4.89 27.05 1.67
N ALA A 55 -6.01 26.45 2.07
CA ALA A 55 -7.33 27.05 1.82
C ALA A 55 -7.49 28.35 2.64
N PRO A 56 -7.64 29.55 2.01
CA PRO A 56 -7.89 30.77 2.76
C PRO A 56 -9.24 30.67 3.46
N LEU A 57 -9.22 30.86 4.79
CA LEU A 57 -10.39 31.00 5.65
C LEU A 57 -11.25 32.19 5.20
N VAL A 58 -12.19 31.96 4.29
CA VAL A 58 -13.28 32.91 4.03
C VAL A 58 -14.50 32.47 4.85
N PRO A 59 -14.88 33.19 5.91
CA PRO A 59 -16.05 32.83 6.70
C PRO A 59 -17.34 33.08 5.90
N PRO A 60 -18.28 32.11 5.80
CA PRO A 60 -19.53 32.37 5.11
C PRO A 60 -20.42 33.33 5.93
N LEU A 61 -20.82 34.42 5.27
CA LEU A 61 -21.81 35.37 5.80
C LEU A 61 -23.16 34.67 6.05
N ARG A 62 -23.60 34.70 7.31
CA ARG A 62 -24.92 34.21 7.74
C ARG A 62 -26.05 35.00 7.05
N ARG A 63 -26.75 34.38 6.09
CA ARG A 63 -28.10 34.82 5.69
C ARG A 63 -29.15 34.04 6.47
N ARG A 64 -29.82 34.75 7.40
CA ARG A 64 -31.08 34.32 8.03
C ARG A 64 -32.18 34.27 6.97
N LEU A 65 -32.87 33.13 6.85
CA LEU A 65 -34.18 33.06 6.21
C LEU A 65 -35.16 32.34 7.15
N LEU A 66 -36.31 32.99 7.36
CA LEU A 66 -37.41 32.66 8.28
C LEU A 66 -38.34 31.56 7.72
N PRO A 67 -39.21 30.94 8.55
CA PRO A 67 -39.90 29.70 8.23
C PRO A 67 -41.27 29.90 7.57
N ARG A 68 -41.73 28.95 6.73
CA ARG A 68 -43.15 28.87 6.33
C ARG A 68 -43.64 27.43 6.12
N ARG A 69 -44.94 27.28 6.37
CA ARG A 69 -45.68 26.09 6.83
C ARG A 69 -46.04 25.04 5.75
N ARG A 70 -46.33 23.84 6.27
CA ARG A 70 -46.96 22.63 5.68
C ARG A 70 -48.16 22.87 4.76
N LEU A 71 -48.37 21.96 3.80
CA LEU A 71 -49.68 21.37 3.44
C LEU A 71 -49.51 19.92 2.91
N LEU A 72 -50.62 19.17 2.98
CA LEU A 72 -50.79 17.71 2.99
C LEU A 72 -50.91 17.04 1.60
N ARG A 73 -50.65 15.72 1.59
CA ARG A 73 -50.88 14.65 0.56
C ARG A 73 -52.33 14.62 -0.01
N PRO A 74 -52.64 13.96 -1.16
CA PRO A 74 -52.82 12.49 -1.23
C PRO A 74 -52.45 11.78 -2.55
N ALA A 75 -52.64 10.46 -2.51
CA ALA A 75 -52.16 9.35 -3.35
C ALA A 75 -52.80 9.18 -4.74
N VAL A 76 -52.14 8.38 -5.59
CA VAL A 76 -52.76 7.60 -6.69
C VAL A 76 -52.16 6.19 -6.73
N LEU A 77 -53.05 5.20 -6.67
CA LEU A 77 -52.89 3.75 -6.91
C LEU A 77 -53.35 3.44 -8.35
N VAL A 78 -52.66 2.54 -9.09
CA VAL A 78 -53.27 1.63 -10.09
C VAL A 78 -52.38 0.37 -10.25
N PRO A 79 -52.93 -0.86 -10.45
CA PRO A 79 -52.24 -2.15 -10.37
C PRO A 79 -51.97 -2.82 -11.75
N ALA A 80 -51.12 -3.85 -11.80
CA ALA A 80 -51.18 -4.91 -12.81
C ALA A 80 -50.51 -6.22 -12.34
N ALA A 81 -51.29 -7.30 -12.42
CA ALA A 81 -51.02 -8.70 -12.11
C ALA A 81 -50.11 -9.37 -13.17
N SER A 82 -49.07 -10.13 -12.76
CA SER A 82 -49.01 -11.62 -12.67
C SER A 82 -48.71 -12.38 -13.97
N LEU A 83 -47.61 -13.14 -13.99
CA LEU A 83 -47.60 -14.59 -14.24
C LEU A 83 -46.25 -15.21 -13.82
N ALA A 84 -46.35 -16.30 -13.09
CA ALA A 84 -45.29 -17.08 -12.45
C ALA A 84 -44.95 -18.35 -13.27
N LEU A 85 -43.76 -18.90 -13.06
CA LEU A 85 -43.38 -20.33 -13.07
C LEU A 85 -41.91 -20.39 -12.58
N ALA A 86 -41.65 -20.68 -11.30
CA ALA A 86 -41.55 -22.00 -10.65
C ALA A 86 -40.19 -22.70 -10.90
N GLY A 87 -39.41 -22.82 -9.82
CA GLY A 87 -38.17 -23.58 -9.72
C GLY A 87 -37.78 -23.67 -8.24
N THR A 88 -38.50 -24.50 -7.49
CA THR A 88 -38.36 -24.71 -6.05
C THR A 88 -37.14 -25.56 -5.71
N LEU A 89 -36.24 -25.06 -4.85
CA LEU A 89 -35.48 -25.91 -3.94
C LEU A 89 -35.80 -25.47 -2.52
N ALA A 90 -36.66 -26.24 -1.86
CA ALA A 90 -37.02 -26.05 -0.46
C ALA A 90 -35.95 -26.71 0.42
N VAL A 91 -35.25 -25.90 1.22
CA VAL A 91 -34.66 -26.35 2.49
C VAL A 91 -35.34 -25.53 3.57
N THR A 92 -36.27 -26.18 4.28
CA THR A 92 -36.97 -25.64 5.43
C THR A 92 -36.04 -25.59 6.63
N LEU A 93 -35.67 -24.39 7.07
CA LEU A 93 -35.24 -24.15 8.45
C LEU A 93 -36.11 -23.03 9.02
N THR A 94 -37.02 -23.42 9.89
CA THR A 94 -37.82 -22.54 10.73
C THR A 94 -36.94 -21.94 11.82
N GLY A 95 -36.72 -20.63 11.79
CA GLY A 95 -36.07 -19.84 12.83
C GLY A 95 -36.36 -18.36 12.59
N GLY A 96 -36.86 -17.64 13.61
CA GLY A 96 -37.58 -16.37 13.48
C GLY A 96 -36.73 -15.13 13.17
N PRO A 97 -37.37 -13.95 13.06
CA PRO A 97 -36.70 -12.71 12.69
C PRO A 97 -35.99 -12.10 13.91
N GLY A 98 -34.66 -12.19 13.92
CA GLY A 98 -33.81 -11.53 14.92
C GLY A 98 -32.33 -11.87 14.71
N ASP A 99 -31.52 -10.83 14.53
CA ASP A 99 -30.05 -10.77 14.59
C ASP A 99 -29.20 -11.54 13.57
N ALA A 100 -28.74 -10.81 12.55
CA ALA A 100 -27.37 -10.95 12.06
C ALA A 100 -26.55 -9.79 12.68
N PRO A 101 -25.49 -10.09 13.46
CA PRO A 101 -24.17 -10.22 12.86
C PRO A 101 -23.30 -11.29 13.56
N ALA A 102 -23.11 -12.46 12.94
CA ALA A 102 -22.17 -13.49 13.42
C ALA A 102 -21.08 -13.85 12.40
N ALA A 103 -21.14 -13.32 11.17
CA ALA A 103 -20.16 -13.62 10.12
C ALA A 103 -18.83 -12.87 10.28
N SER A 104 -18.81 -11.77 11.04
CA SER A 104 -17.63 -10.94 11.25
C SER A 104 -16.73 -11.47 12.38
N SER A 105 -17.31 -12.08 13.41
CA SER A 105 -16.59 -12.54 14.60
C SER A 105 -15.76 -13.81 14.38
N HIS A 106 -16.17 -14.69 13.46
CA HIS A 106 -15.48 -15.95 13.19
C HIS A 106 -14.25 -15.80 12.27
N ARG A 107 -14.11 -14.68 11.54
CA ARG A 107 -13.02 -14.47 10.57
C ARG A 107 -11.72 -13.97 11.20
N ALA A 108 -11.80 -13.25 12.33
CA ALA A 108 -10.61 -12.82 13.04
C ALA A 108 -9.84 -14.01 13.66
N PRO A 109 -10.48 -14.97 14.37
CA PRO A 109 -9.81 -16.19 14.83
C PRO A 109 -9.19 -17.03 13.71
N GLN A 110 -9.83 -17.08 12.54
CA GLN A 110 -9.31 -17.79 11.37
C GLN A 110 -8.03 -17.15 10.84
N ALA A 111 -8.01 -15.82 10.71
CA ALA A 111 -6.84 -15.08 10.26
C ALA A 111 -5.62 -15.27 11.18
N VAL A 112 -5.84 -15.18 12.50
CA VAL A 112 -4.80 -15.44 13.51
C VAL A 112 -4.26 -16.86 13.38
N THR A 113 -5.14 -17.86 13.25
CA THR A 113 -4.75 -19.26 13.05
C THR A 113 -4.00 -19.47 11.74
N ALA A 114 -4.40 -18.79 10.66
CA ALA A 114 -3.68 -18.82 9.38
C ALA A 114 -2.28 -18.22 9.51
N LEU A 115 -2.14 -17.05 10.13
CA LEU A 115 -0.86 -16.38 10.32
C LEU A 115 0.12 -17.19 11.17
N HIS A 116 -0.34 -17.85 12.23
CA HIS A 116 0.52 -18.75 13.00
C HIS A 116 1.00 -19.95 12.16
N ARG A 117 0.13 -20.55 11.34
CA ARG A 117 0.53 -21.63 10.41
C ARG A 117 1.53 -21.15 9.37
N ILE A 118 1.35 -19.94 8.83
CA ILE A 118 2.28 -19.31 7.88
C ILE A 118 3.63 -19.07 8.57
N ALA A 119 3.63 -18.58 9.81
CA ALA A 119 4.85 -18.40 10.59
C ALA A 119 5.60 -19.73 10.83
N ASP A 120 4.87 -20.81 11.13
CA ASP A 120 5.50 -22.12 11.34
C ASP A 120 6.00 -22.74 10.02
N ALA A 121 5.37 -22.41 8.89
CA ALA A 121 5.86 -22.79 7.57
C ALA A 121 7.12 -22.03 7.17
N SER A 122 7.23 -20.73 7.50
CA SER A 122 8.43 -19.96 7.19
C SER A 122 9.66 -20.48 7.94
N LEU A 123 9.50 -21.00 9.16
CA LEU A 123 10.60 -21.65 9.91
C LEU A 123 11.14 -22.92 9.25
N LYS A 124 10.36 -23.58 8.38
CA LYS A 124 10.78 -24.79 7.64
C LYS A 124 11.49 -24.47 6.33
N THR A 125 11.64 -23.19 6.02
CA THR A 125 12.29 -22.73 4.81
C THR A 125 13.80 -22.68 5.05
N ASP A 126 14.58 -23.21 4.11
CA ASP A 126 16.04 -23.17 4.22
C ASP A 126 16.55 -21.73 4.19
N ALA A 127 17.30 -21.35 5.22
CA ALA A 127 18.00 -20.08 5.24
C ALA A 127 19.07 -20.08 4.14
N VAL A 128 18.97 -19.13 3.21
CA VAL A 128 19.99 -18.97 2.17
C VAL A 128 20.98 -17.91 2.65
N PRO A 129 22.28 -18.23 2.78
CA PRO A 129 23.27 -17.24 3.16
C PRO A 129 23.41 -16.19 2.05
N VAL A 130 23.09 -14.94 2.38
CA VAL A 130 23.23 -13.79 1.48
C VAL A 130 24.53 -13.06 1.79
N LYS A 131 25.42 -12.92 0.81
CA LYS A 131 26.66 -12.16 0.99
C LYS A 131 26.42 -10.67 0.75
N ASP A 132 27.20 -9.86 1.46
CA ASP A 132 27.19 -8.39 1.35
C ASP A 132 27.46 -7.86 -0.09
N SER A 133 28.15 -8.63 -0.93
CA SER A 133 28.44 -8.26 -2.32
C SER A 133 27.36 -8.67 -3.33
N GLN A 134 26.30 -9.36 -2.88
CA GLN A 134 25.27 -9.93 -3.76
C GLN A 134 24.03 -9.04 -3.84
N PHE A 135 23.09 -9.47 -4.68
CA PHE A 135 21.79 -8.86 -4.86
C PHE A 135 20.68 -9.82 -4.46
N VAL A 136 19.67 -9.30 -3.78
CA VAL A 136 18.37 -9.97 -3.66
C VAL A 136 17.56 -9.67 -4.92
N TYR A 137 17.21 -10.72 -5.65
CA TYR A 137 16.39 -10.65 -6.86
C TYR A 137 14.93 -10.95 -6.53
N ILE A 138 14.01 -10.11 -7.03
CA ILE A 138 12.57 -10.37 -6.99
C ILE A 138 11.99 -10.10 -8.37
N ARG A 139 11.25 -11.07 -8.90
CA ARG A 139 10.44 -10.89 -10.11
C ARG A 139 8.98 -11.00 -9.77
N SER A 140 8.21 -10.03 -10.24
CA SER A 140 6.77 -9.97 -10.05
C SER A 140 6.04 -9.69 -11.36
N LEU A 141 4.76 -10.07 -11.40
CA LEU A 141 3.79 -9.57 -12.36
C LEU A 141 2.90 -8.58 -11.64
N VAL A 142 2.88 -7.33 -12.10
CA VAL A 142 2.19 -6.23 -11.43
C VAL A 142 1.12 -5.66 -12.34
N ARG A 143 0.03 -5.18 -11.74
CA ARG A 143 -1.06 -4.51 -12.42
C ARG A 143 -1.50 -3.34 -11.57
N GLU A 144 -1.33 -2.14 -12.10
CA GLU A 144 -1.42 -0.92 -11.30
C GLU A 144 -2.40 0.09 -11.89
N ASN A 145 -2.76 1.08 -11.08
CA ASN A 145 -3.57 2.22 -11.50
C ASN A 145 -2.77 3.15 -12.42
N THR A 146 -3.19 3.24 -13.68
CA THR A 146 -2.72 4.18 -14.70
C THR A 146 -3.66 5.38 -14.88
N GLY A 147 -4.61 5.57 -13.95
CA GLY A 147 -5.46 6.74 -13.88
C GLY A 147 -4.69 7.99 -13.47
N THR A 148 -5.27 9.16 -13.73
CA THR A 148 -4.76 10.44 -13.21
C THR A 148 -5.04 10.54 -11.72
N PHE A 149 -4.28 11.39 -11.01
CA PHE A 149 -4.38 11.61 -9.56
C PHE A 149 -5.84 11.84 -9.08
N ASP A 150 -6.55 12.82 -9.65
CA ASP A 150 -7.96 13.11 -9.31
C ASP A 150 -8.98 12.27 -10.12
N GLY A 151 -8.48 11.32 -10.92
CA GLY A 151 -9.28 10.54 -11.84
C GLY A 151 -9.80 9.25 -11.22
N PRO A 152 -10.81 8.62 -11.86
CA PRO A 152 -11.19 7.27 -11.47
C PRO A 152 -10.01 6.32 -11.66
N VAL A 153 -9.92 5.30 -10.81
CA VAL A 153 -8.96 4.20 -10.97
C VAL A 153 -9.12 3.58 -12.37
N LYS A 154 -8.02 3.51 -13.10
CA LYS A 154 -7.92 2.83 -14.39
C LYS A 154 -6.80 1.82 -14.27
N LEU A 155 -7.13 0.56 -14.07
CA LEU A 155 -6.12 -0.49 -14.02
C LEU A 155 -5.52 -0.71 -15.41
N GLY A 156 -4.20 -0.58 -15.50
CA GLY A 156 -3.43 -0.96 -16.68
C GLY A 156 -3.45 -2.46 -16.94
N ARG A 157 -2.71 -2.86 -17.96
CA ARG A 157 -2.39 -4.25 -18.28
C ARG A 157 -1.30 -4.75 -17.33
N PRO A 158 -1.35 -6.04 -16.94
CA PRO A 158 -0.25 -6.64 -16.23
C PRO A 158 1.07 -6.52 -16.99
N HIS A 159 2.14 -6.16 -16.29
CA HIS A 159 3.51 -6.13 -16.80
C HIS A 159 4.45 -6.73 -15.76
N ARG A 160 5.64 -7.13 -16.19
CA ARG A 160 6.63 -7.77 -15.30
C ARG A 160 7.59 -6.73 -14.77
N THR A 161 7.94 -6.86 -13.51
CA THR A 161 9.04 -6.12 -12.88
C THR A 161 10.07 -7.11 -12.35
N GLU A 162 11.34 -6.81 -12.54
CA GLU A 162 12.49 -7.49 -11.98
C GLU A 162 13.28 -6.46 -11.17
N ARG A 163 13.59 -6.78 -9.92
CA ARG A 163 14.37 -5.91 -9.04
C ARG A 163 15.58 -6.66 -8.50
N TRP A 164 16.70 -5.94 -8.40
CA TRP A 164 17.96 -6.40 -7.82
C TRP A 164 18.38 -5.44 -6.72
N MET A 165 18.13 -5.79 -5.46
CA MET A 165 18.44 -4.94 -4.30
C MET A 165 19.82 -5.27 -3.74
N SER A 166 20.69 -4.26 -3.67
CA SER A 166 22.06 -4.40 -3.19
C SER A 166 22.11 -4.76 -1.71
N GLN A 167 22.97 -5.72 -1.36
CA GLN A 167 23.18 -6.16 0.02
C GLN A 167 24.41 -5.50 0.66
N ASN A 168 24.99 -4.49 0.00
CA ASN A 168 26.15 -3.77 0.49
C ASN A 168 25.85 -3.13 1.87
N PRO A 169 26.66 -3.40 2.91
CA PRO A 169 26.44 -2.84 4.26
C PRO A 169 26.86 -1.37 4.37
N ALA A 170 27.65 -0.85 3.42
CA ALA A 170 28.02 0.56 3.41
C ALA A 170 26.83 1.44 2.97
N PRO A 171 26.78 2.71 3.38
CA PRO A 171 25.88 3.69 2.78
C PRO A 171 26.08 3.78 1.26
N VAL A 172 24.98 3.73 0.50
CA VAL A 172 24.99 3.79 -0.98
C VAL A 172 23.92 4.76 -1.49
N THR A 173 24.19 5.39 -2.64
CA THR A 173 23.20 6.21 -3.35
C THR A 173 22.37 5.40 -4.35
N VAL A 174 22.92 4.28 -4.85
CA VAL A 174 22.20 3.32 -5.69
C VAL A 174 21.83 2.11 -4.83
N LEU A 175 20.54 2.02 -4.49
CA LEU A 175 19.93 0.98 -3.66
C LEU A 175 19.85 -0.37 -4.39
N GLY A 176 19.68 -0.30 -5.71
CA GLY A 176 19.47 -1.46 -6.56
C GLY A 176 19.18 -1.08 -8.01
N TRP A 177 18.70 -2.05 -8.76
CA TRP A 177 18.28 -1.87 -10.15
C TRP A 177 16.89 -2.46 -10.35
N MET A 178 16.15 -1.90 -11.29
CA MET A 178 14.85 -2.37 -11.72
C MET A 178 14.78 -2.46 -13.24
N ARG A 179 14.10 -3.50 -13.73
CA ARG A 179 13.74 -3.67 -15.14
C ARG A 179 12.27 -4.01 -15.22
N GLU A 180 11.55 -3.31 -16.09
CA GLU A 180 10.16 -3.65 -16.39
C GLU A 180 10.01 -4.12 -17.83
N THR A 181 9.07 -5.05 -18.07
CA THR A 181 8.75 -5.53 -19.41
C THR A 181 7.25 -5.72 -19.55
N GLY A 182 6.69 -5.29 -20.69
CA GLY A 182 5.26 -5.36 -20.96
C GLY A 182 4.77 -4.11 -21.67
N LYS A 183 3.49 -4.11 -22.06
CA LYS A 183 2.93 -2.99 -22.83
C LYS A 183 2.80 -1.70 -22.00
N ASP A 184 2.46 -1.86 -20.73
CA ASP A 184 2.19 -0.75 -19.80
C ASP A 184 3.34 -0.61 -18.78
N ALA A 185 4.50 -1.23 -19.08
CA ALA A 185 5.72 -1.08 -18.28
C ALA A 185 6.34 0.30 -18.52
N PHE A 186 6.90 0.88 -17.47
CA PHE A 186 7.72 2.08 -17.59
C PHE A 186 9.08 1.72 -18.21
N MET A 187 9.53 2.48 -19.21
CA MET A 187 10.82 2.27 -19.91
C MET A 187 11.12 0.79 -20.21
N PRO A 188 10.27 0.12 -21.02
CA PRO A 188 10.28 -1.34 -21.12
C PRO A 188 11.60 -1.89 -21.66
N GLY A 189 12.21 -2.79 -20.89
CA GLY A 189 13.46 -3.48 -21.24
C GLY A 189 14.73 -2.75 -20.80
N GLU A 190 14.63 -1.55 -20.23
CA GLU A 190 15.77 -0.81 -19.71
C GLU A 190 16.04 -1.12 -18.22
N ASP A 191 17.32 -1.20 -17.86
CA ASP A 191 17.75 -1.30 -16.46
C ASP A 191 17.87 0.10 -15.87
N THR A 192 16.92 0.45 -15.01
CA THR A 192 16.90 1.74 -14.30
C THR A 192 17.48 1.58 -12.89
N PRO A 193 18.39 2.45 -12.44
CA PRO A 193 18.86 2.43 -11.07
C PRO A 193 17.74 2.86 -10.11
N ILE A 194 17.68 2.21 -8.96
CA ILE A 194 16.87 2.62 -7.82
C ILE A 194 17.79 3.46 -6.95
N GLU A 195 17.59 4.77 -6.97
CA GLU A 195 18.45 5.73 -6.26
C GLU A 195 17.76 6.31 -5.04
N THR A 196 18.57 6.71 -4.05
CA THR A 196 18.10 7.42 -2.86
C THR A 196 17.45 8.75 -3.23
N SER A 197 16.55 9.20 -2.36
CA SER A 197 15.98 10.54 -2.46
C SER A 197 16.86 11.52 -1.74
N VAL A 198 17.58 12.38 -2.46
CA VAL A 198 18.16 13.58 -1.86
C VAL A 198 17.05 14.63 -1.79
N PRO A 199 16.66 15.12 -0.60
CA PRO A 199 15.88 16.35 -0.52
C PRO A 199 16.69 17.44 -1.22
N ASP A 200 16.04 18.13 -2.14
CA ASP A 200 16.60 19.25 -2.89
C ASP A 200 17.41 20.19 -1.98
N GLY A 201 18.74 20.18 -2.17
CA GLY A 201 19.65 21.12 -1.50
C GLY A 201 20.35 20.65 -0.21
N SER A 202 20.25 19.38 0.22
CA SER A 202 21.08 18.90 1.34
C SER A 202 22.51 18.54 0.89
N ASP A 203 23.50 18.93 1.67
CA ASP A 203 24.94 18.62 1.55
C ASP A 203 25.32 17.22 2.07
N SER A 204 24.31 16.43 2.48
CA SER A 204 24.49 15.01 2.71
C SER A 204 24.77 14.31 1.38
N SER A 205 25.66 13.31 1.37
CA SER A 205 25.98 12.53 0.17
C SER A 205 24.77 11.82 -0.49
N GLY A 206 23.58 11.91 0.12
CA GLY A 206 22.39 11.17 -0.26
C GLY A 206 22.51 9.67 0.01
N ALA A 207 23.63 9.18 0.54
CA ALA A 207 23.88 7.76 0.69
C ALA A 207 23.14 7.18 1.91
N GLU A 208 22.41 6.09 1.71
CA GLU A 208 21.60 5.43 2.74
C GLU A 208 22.26 4.14 3.22
N GLY A 209 22.41 4.00 4.54
CA GLY A 209 22.84 2.78 5.20
C GLY A 209 21.73 1.71 5.26
N PRO A 210 22.03 0.49 5.74
CA PRO A 210 21.00 -0.53 5.96
C PRO A 210 19.97 -0.04 6.98
N GLY A 211 18.68 -0.17 6.66
CA GLY A 211 17.60 0.38 7.49
C GLY A 211 16.23 0.07 6.91
N PHE A 212 15.19 0.75 7.41
CA PHE A 212 13.83 0.61 6.90
C PHE A 212 13.70 1.05 5.44
N ASP A 213 14.34 2.15 5.06
CA ASP A 213 14.33 2.68 3.70
C ASP A 213 15.21 1.85 2.74
N ARG A 214 16.18 1.12 3.30
CA ARG A 214 17.05 0.19 2.56
C ARG A 214 17.29 -1.12 3.32
N PRO A 215 16.30 -2.02 3.33
CA PRO A 215 16.45 -3.29 4.03
C PRO A 215 17.51 -4.17 3.35
N THR A 216 18.50 -4.61 4.12
CA THR A 216 19.41 -5.69 3.70
C THR A 216 19.09 -6.96 4.47
N TYR A 217 19.42 -8.13 3.94
CA TYR A 217 19.21 -9.41 4.60
C TYR A 217 19.84 -9.44 5.99
N ARG A 218 21.05 -8.88 6.14
CA ARG A 218 21.75 -8.78 7.43
C ARG A 218 21.04 -7.85 8.40
N TRP A 219 20.53 -6.72 7.93
CA TRP A 219 19.75 -5.81 8.77
C TRP A 219 18.41 -6.43 9.18
N LEU A 220 17.71 -7.08 8.25
CA LEU A 220 16.47 -7.82 8.53
C LEU A 220 16.71 -8.90 9.59
N ALA A 221 17.84 -9.62 9.53
CA ALA A 221 18.24 -10.61 10.52
C ALA A 221 18.55 -10.03 11.91
N SER A 222 18.82 -8.72 12.00
CA SER A 222 19.07 -8.04 13.28
C SER A 222 17.80 -7.55 13.99
N LEU A 223 16.65 -7.61 13.31
CA LEU A 223 15.38 -7.20 13.90
C LEU A 223 14.98 -8.16 15.04
N PRO A 224 14.29 -7.65 16.09
CA PRO A 224 13.73 -8.49 17.13
C PRO A 224 12.81 -9.57 16.55
N THR A 225 12.90 -10.79 17.10
CA THR A 225 12.03 -11.91 16.74
C THR A 225 10.87 -12.12 17.72
N ASP A 226 10.85 -11.35 18.81
CA ASP A 226 9.73 -11.24 19.74
C ASP A 226 8.62 -10.35 19.12
N PRO A 227 7.38 -10.84 18.96
CA PRO A 227 6.30 -10.10 18.31
C PRO A 227 6.00 -8.73 18.94
N ASP A 228 5.94 -8.66 20.26
CA ASP A 228 5.65 -7.42 21.00
C ASP A 228 6.76 -6.37 20.79
N ALA A 229 8.03 -6.79 20.89
CA ALA A 229 9.18 -5.91 20.64
C ALA A 229 9.21 -5.44 19.18
N LEU A 230 8.89 -6.33 18.24
CA LEU A 230 8.84 -6.02 16.82
C LEU A 230 7.72 -5.02 16.51
N LEU A 231 6.51 -5.23 17.03
CA LEU A 231 5.40 -4.28 16.86
C LEU A 231 5.73 -2.90 17.43
N LYS A 232 6.37 -2.82 18.60
CA LYS A 232 6.81 -1.54 19.18
C LYS A 232 7.81 -0.82 18.28
N LEU A 233 8.79 -1.56 17.75
CA LEU A 233 9.80 -1.04 16.83
C LEU A 233 9.17 -0.54 15.52
N LEU A 234 8.28 -1.33 14.92
CA LEU A 234 7.58 -0.97 13.68
C LEU A 234 6.65 0.22 13.88
N ALA A 235 5.89 0.24 14.98
CA ALA A 235 4.98 1.33 15.30
C ALA A 235 5.73 2.64 15.57
N ALA A 236 6.96 2.60 16.06
CA ALA A 236 7.81 3.78 16.26
C ALA A 236 8.36 4.35 14.95
N HIS A 237 8.46 3.53 13.91
CA HIS A 237 8.89 3.94 12.58
C HIS A 237 7.71 4.30 11.65
N SER A 238 6.56 3.65 11.83
CA SER A 238 5.37 3.86 11.02
C SER A 238 4.70 5.18 11.40
N GLU A 239 4.86 6.20 10.54
CA GLU A 239 4.11 7.44 10.65
C GLU A 239 2.69 7.22 10.11
N ALA A 240 1.70 7.17 10.99
CA ALA A 240 0.31 7.02 10.58
C ALA A 240 -0.21 8.31 9.94
N GLY A 241 -0.75 8.21 8.72
CA GLY A 241 -1.41 9.34 8.07
C GLY A 241 -2.68 9.80 8.81
N LYS A 242 -3.19 11.01 8.49
CA LYS A 242 -4.44 11.55 9.08
C LYS A 242 -5.68 10.66 8.85
N HIS A 243 -5.63 9.78 7.86
CA HIS A 243 -6.71 8.89 7.46
C HIS A 243 -6.28 7.43 7.58
N GLU A 244 -5.56 7.11 8.64
CA GLU A 244 -5.05 5.78 8.89
C GLU A 244 -4.78 5.58 10.39
N SER A 245 -5.11 4.40 10.94
CA SER A 245 -4.68 4.06 12.30
C SER A 245 -3.23 3.58 12.32
N ARG A 246 -2.53 3.78 13.44
CA ARG A 246 -1.15 3.28 13.61
C ARG A 246 -1.02 1.77 13.35
N ASP A 247 -2.01 1.00 13.78
CA ASP A 247 -2.08 -0.44 13.53
C ASP A 247 -2.21 -0.79 12.04
N GLN A 248 -2.85 0.07 11.24
CA GLN A 248 -2.92 -0.08 9.79
C GLN A 248 -1.55 0.16 9.15
N ALA A 249 -0.88 1.24 9.55
CA ALA A 249 0.44 1.57 9.02
C ALA A 249 1.47 0.47 9.34
N VAL A 250 1.38 -0.11 10.55
CA VAL A 250 2.21 -1.26 10.94
C VAL A 250 1.84 -2.50 10.12
N PHE A 251 0.55 -2.78 9.89
CA PHE A 251 0.11 -3.91 9.07
C PHE A 251 0.64 -3.82 7.63
N GLU A 252 0.57 -2.63 7.03
CA GLU A 252 1.08 -2.35 5.68
C GLU A 252 2.61 -2.48 5.64
N THR A 253 3.32 -1.89 6.61
CA THR A 253 4.79 -1.99 6.74
C THR A 253 5.26 -3.45 6.81
N ILE A 254 4.61 -4.29 7.63
CA ILE A 254 4.96 -5.72 7.72
C ILE A 254 4.78 -6.40 6.36
N GLY A 255 3.64 -6.17 5.71
CA GLY A 255 3.33 -6.78 4.42
C GLY A 255 4.27 -6.35 3.30
N ASP A 256 4.64 -5.08 3.26
CA ASP A 256 5.62 -4.54 2.33
C ASP A 256 7.01 -5.13 2.55
N MET A 257 7.46 -5.24 3.80
CA MET A 257 8.73 -5.89 4.12
C MET A 257 8.75 -7.33 3.63
N LEU A 258 7.69 -8.10 3.90
CA LEU A 258 7.55 -9.49 3.48
C LEU A 258 7.43 -9.65 1.95
N SER A 259 6.87 -8.67 1.25
CA SER A 259 6.63 -8.69 -0.20
C SER A 259 7.85 -8.27 -1.02
N ASN A 260 8.60 -7.31 -0.50
CA ASN A 260 9.67 -6.63 -1.23
C ASN A 260 11.07 -7.12 -0.87
N ASN A 261 11.21 -8.08 0.05
CA ASN A 261 12.49 -8.59 0.49
C ASN A 261 12.57 -10.12 0.49
N LEU A 262 13.80 -10.63 0.53
CA LEU A 262 14.09 -12.00 0.94
C LEU A 262 14.33 -11.98 2.45
N MET A 263 13.45 -12.63 3.20
CA MET A 263 13.48 -12.60 4.66
C MET A 263 14.26 -13.78 5.23
N PRO A 264 15.08 -13.57 6.28
CA PRO A 264 15.53 -14.67 7.13
C PRO A 264 14.32 -15.42 7.71
N PRO A 265 14.34 -16.78 7.77
CA PRO A 265 13.19 -17.58 8.20
C PRO A 265 12.60 -17.19 9.56
N GLU A 266 13.45 -16.92 10.55
CA GLU A 266 13.03 -16.54 11.90
C GLU A 266 12.36 -15.17 11.92
N ASN A 267 12.88 -14.19 11.18
CA ASN A 267 12.32 -12.85 11.09
C ASN A 267 11.02 -12.84 10.27
N ALA A 268 10.89 -13.69 9.24
CA ALA A 268 9.62 -13.90 8.56
C ALA A 268 8.56 -14.44 9.52
N ALA A 269 8.91 -15.46 10.32
CA ALA A 269 8.00 -16.04 11.31
C ALA A 269 7.57 -15.01 12.36
N ALA A 270 8.51 -14.20 12.84
CA ALA A 270 8.25 -13.13 13.79
C ALA A 270 7.29 -12.08 13.21
N LEU A 271 7.50 -11.64 11.96
CA LEU A 271 6.62 -10.70 11.28
C LEU A 271 5.20 -11.24 11.10
N TYR A 272 5.03 -12.52 10.75
CA TYR A 272 3.69 -13.13 10.68
C TYR A 272 3.01 -13.27 12.04
N ARG A 273 3.77 -13.57 13.10
CA ARG A 273 3.25 -13.61 14.48
C ARG A 273 2.86 -12.20 14.97
N ALA A 274 3.70 -11.20 14.71
CA ALA A 274 3.39 -9.80 14.98
C ALA A 274 2.14 -9.35 14.23
N MET A 275 1.99 -9.70 12.94
CA MET A 275 0.78 -9.41 12.17
C MET A 275 -0.47 -10.04 12.80
N ALA A 276 -0.36 -11.22 13.43
CA ALA A 276 -1.48 -11.90 14.08
C ALA A 276 -1.97 -11.19 15.36
N GLU A 277 -1.11 -10.40 16.00
CA GLU A 277 -1.44 -9.62 17.20
C GLU A 277 -2.09 -8.28 16.89
N ILE A 278 -2.04 -7.83 15.62
CA ILE A 278 -2.65 -6.58 15.19
C ILE A 278 -4.19 -6.70 15.25
N PRO A 279 -4.89 -5.82 16.00
CA PRO A 279 -6.34 -5.82 16.03
C PRO A 279 -6.95 -5.56 14.64
N GLY A 280 -8.03 -6.27 14.32
CA GLY A 280 -8.79 -6.06 13.07
C GLY A 280 -8.33 -6.90 11.88
N VAL A 281 -7.32 -7.77 12.05
CA VAL A 281 -6.90 -8.69 10.98
C VAL A 281 -7.97 -9.74 10.70
N ARG A 282 -8.19 -10.01 9.40
CA ARG A 282 -9.20 -10.92 8.88
C ARG A 282 -8.71 -11.73 7.70
N GLU A 283 -9.30 -12.91 7.56
CA GLU A 283 -9.10 -13.78 6.42
C GLU A 283 -10.08 -13.45 5.28
N VAL A 284 -9.57 -13.52 4.05
CA VAL A 284 -10.29 -13.50 2.78
C VAL A 284 -10.09 -14.88 2.14
N PRO A 285 -11.06 -15.81 2.23
CA PRO A 285 -10.84 -17.23 1.93
C PRO A 285 -10.41 -17.58 0.50
N ASP A 286 -10.67 -16.68 -0.46
CA ASP A 286 -10.32 -16.91 -1.86
C ASP A 286 -9.87 -15.60 -2.53
N ALA A 287 -8.64 -15.21 -2.23
CA ALA A 287 -7.98 -14.08 -2.88
C ALA A 287 -7.20 -14.56 -4.11
N VAL A 288 -7.23 -13.77 -5.18
CA VAL A 288 -6.60 -14.11 -6.46
C VAL A 288 -5.55 -13.06 -6.81
N ASP A 289 -4.30 -13.47 -7.01
CA ASP A 289 -3.21 -12.58 -7.39
C ASP A 289 -3.27 -12.16 -8.88
N THR A 290 -2.32 -11.33 -9.32
CA THR A 290 -2.25 -10.87 -10.72
C THR A 290 -2.02 -12.00 -11.73
N ALA A 291 -1.39 -13.10 -11.32
CA ALA A 291 -1.15 -14.27 -12.15
C ALA A 291 -2.34 -15.24 -12.19
N GLY A 292 -3.42 -14.94 -11.47
CA GLY A 292 -4.61 -15.79 -11.39
C GLY A 292 -4.51 -16.93 -10.36
N ARG A 293 -3.50 -16.91 -9.48
CA ARG A 293 -3.32 -17.93 -8.44
C ARG A 293 -4.24 -17.62 -7.26
N HIS A 294 -5.00 -18.62 -6.83
CA HIS A 294 -5.91 -18.53 -5.68
C HIS A 294 -5.19 -18.86 -4.38
N GLY A 295 -5.45 -18.08 -3.34
CA GLY A 295 -4.78 -18.17 -2.06
C GLY A 295 -5.65 -17.76 -0.88
N ILE A 296 -5.09 -17.93 0.32
CA ILE A 296 -5.60 -17.38 1.57
C ILE A 296 -5.23 -15.91 1.59
N GLY A 297 -6.21 -15.02 1.58
CA GLY A 297 -5.97 -13.59 1.75
C GLY A 297 -5.96 -13.18 3.22
N ILE A 298 -5.03 -12.32 3.63
CA ILE A 298 -5.02 -11.67 4.94
C ILE A 298 -5.13 -10.17 4.72
N THR A 299 -6.10 -9.55 5.38
CA THR A 299 -6.42 -8.12 5.29
C THR A 299 -6.63 -7.56 6.69
N ARG A 300 -6.60 -6.23 6.85
CA ARG A 300 -6.97 -5.57 8.09
C ARG A 300 -8.17 -4.66 7.85
N ASP A 301 -9.12 -4.71 8.77
CA ASP A 301 -10.22 -3.75 8.79
C ASP A 301 -9.81 -2.49 9.54
N ASP A 302 -9.76 -1.40 8.81
CA ASP A 302 -9.68 -0.07 9.37
C ASP A 302 -10.79 0.81 8.79
N PRO A 303 -11.83 1.17 9.59
CA PRO A 303 -12.87 2.06 9.11
C PRO A 303 -12.36 3.48 8.82
N THR A 304 -11.20 3.84 9.37
CA THR A 304 -10.53 5.13 9.17
C THR A 304 -9.56 5.14 8.00
N SER A 305 -9.19 3.99 7.44
CA SER A 305 -8.35 3.91 6.25
C SER A 305 -9.12 4.28 4.98
N ALA A 306 -8.42 4.96 4.06
CA ALA A 306 -8.88 5.23 2.70
C ALA A 306 -8.47 4.11 1.71
N GLY A 307 -7.66 3.15 2.18
CA GLY A 307 -7.19 2.00 1.42
C GLY A 307 -7.50 0.68 2.12
N ARG A 308 -7.22 -0.43 1.43
CA ARG A 308 -7.24 -1.76 2.03
C ARG A 308 -6.31 -2.70 1.27
N ASP A 309 -5.40 -3.33 2.01
CA ASP A 309 -4.48 -4.35 1.50
C ASP A 309 -4.95 -5.77 1.77
N VAL A 310 -4.64 -6.66 0.85
CA VAL A 310 -4.84 -8.10 0.97
C VAL A 310 -3.54 -8.81 0.57
N TRP A 311 -2.86 -9.39 1.54
CA TRP A 311 -1.69 -10.25 1.33
C TRP A 311 -2.16 -11.67 1.01
N ILE A 312 -1.68 -12.25 -0.09
CA ILE A 312 -2.21 -13.51 -0.63
C ILE A 312 -1.18 -14.61 -0.44
N PHE A 313 -1.56 -15.69 0.22
CA PHE A 313 -0.70 -16.84 0.53
C PHE A 313 -1.18 -18.10 -0.17
N ASP A 314 -0.26 -18.95 -0.59
CA ASP A 314 -0.57 -20.23 -1.19
C ASP A 314 -1.28 -21.15 -0.19
N LYS A 315 -2.32 -21.86 -0.62
CA LYS A 315 -3.13 -22.70 0.28
C LYS A 315 -2.37 -23.92 0.82
N HIS A 316 -1.30 -24.35 0.15
CA HIS A 316 -0.56 -25.57 0.49
C HIS A 316 0.80 -25.27 1.11
N SER A 317 1.62 -24.51 0.40
CA SER A 317 2.98 -24.13 0.84
C SER A 317 2.98 -22.98 1.84
N LEU A 318 1.88 -22.23 1.95
CA LEU A 318 1.76 -21.03 2.79
C LEU A 318 2.76 -19.91 2.41
N ALA A 319 3.42 -20.04 1.24
CA ALA A 319 4.29 -19.01 0.71
C ALA A 319 3.48 -17.79 0.25
N LEU A 320 4.03 -16.60 0.43
CA LEU A 320 3.43 -15.36 -0.06
C LEU A 320 3.42 -15.34 -1.60
N LEU A 321 2.24 -15.36 -2.19
CA LEU A 321 2.01 -15.32 -3.64
C LEU A 321 2.01 -13.89 -4.18
N GLY A 322 1.55 -12.92 -3.40
CA GLY A 322 1.41 -11.54 -3.87
C GLY A 322 0.45 -10.73 -3.02
N SER A 323 -0.09 -9.66 -3.61
CA SER A 323 -0.97 -8.73 -2.90
C SER A 323 -2.01 -8.09 -3.82
N ARG A 324 -3.00 -7.47 -3.19
CA ARG A 324 -3.97 -6.57 -3.81
C ARG A 324 -4.22 -5.40 -2.88
N TRP A 325 -4.32 -4.21 -3.45
CA TRP A 325 -4.74 -3.03 -2.72
C TRP A 325 -5.94 -2.39 -3.40
N TYR A 326 -6.80 -1.82 -2.57
CA TYR A 326 -8.05 -1.20 -2.99
C TYR A 326 -8.07 0.24 -2.49
N THR A 327 -8.69 1.11 -3.27
CA THR A 327 -9.07 2.44 -2.81
C THR A 327 -10.53 2.43 -2.41
N THR A 328 -10.82 3.04 -1.26
CA THR A 328 -12.16 3.24 -0.73
C THR A 328 -12.58 4.67 -1.07
N ALA A 329 -13.27 4.86 -2.20
CA ALA A 329 -13.78 6.17 -2.58
C ALA A 329 -14.81 6.64 -1.54
N ASP A 330 -14.65 7.88 -1.03
CA ASP A 330 -15.55 8.64 -0.15
C ASP A 330 -16.70 7.83 0.46
N ARG A 331 -16.63 7.62 1.79
CA ARG A 331 -17.48 6.80 2.71
C ARG A 331 -19.02 6.99 2.64
N LYS A 332 -19.59 7.23 1.46
CA LYS A 332 -21.02 7.32 1.21
C LYS A 332 -21.61 5.92 1.21
N PRO A 333 -22.76 5.70 1.87
CA PRO A 333 -23.42 4.41 1.87
C PRO A 333 -23.65 3.89 0.44
N GLY A 334 -23.19 2.68 0.15
CA GLY A 334 -23.45 1.98 -1.12
C GLY A 334 -22.34 1.99 -2.16
N ARG A 335 -21.15 2.56 -1.90
CA ARG A 335 -19.96 2.37 -2.75
C ARG A 335 -19.03 1.28 -2.21
N THR A 336 -18.52 0.48 -3.13
CA THR A 336 -17.69 -0.72 -2.92
C THR A 336 -16.22 -0.40 -3.20
N ASP A 337 -15.32 -1.09 -2.50
CA ASP A 337 -13.87 -1.04 -2.74
C ASP A 337 -13.53 -1.16 -4.23
N VAL A 338 -12.69 -0.25 -4.72
CA VAL A 338 -12.21 -0.26 -6.09
C VAL A 338 -10.80 -0.81 -6.11
N LEU A 339 -10.55 -1.90 -6.86
CA LEU A 339 -9.22 -2.47 -7.00
C LEU A 339 -8.28 -1.45 -7.64
N ALA A 340 -7.27 -1.02 -6.89
CA ALA A 340 -6.28 0.00 -7.30
C ALA A 340 -4.98 -0.63 -7.81
N GLY A 341 -4.68 -1.85 -7.38
CA GLY A 341 -3.66 -2.66 -8.02
C GLY A 341 -3.52 -4.05 -7.42
N SER A 342 -2.63 -4.82 -8.03
CA SER A 342 -2.29 -6.17 -7.60
C SER A 342 -0.89 -6.54 -8.04
N VAL A 343 -0.27 -7.43 -7.27
CA VAL A 343 1.05 -8.01 -7.54
C VAL A 343 0.94 -9.53 -7.42
N ALA A 344 1.66 -10.25 -8.28
CA ALA A 344 2.00 -11.65 -8.11
C ALA A 344 3.51 -11.80 -8.08
N ILE A 345 4.06 -12.27 -6.95
CA ILE A 345 5.47 -12.62 -6.80
C ILE A 345 5.71 -13.94 -7.55
N LEU A 346 6.54 -13.87 -8.59
CA LEU A 346 6.84 -15.00 -9.47
C LEU A 346 8.13 -15.72 -9.09
N ARG A 347 9.10 -15.00 -8.52
CA ARG A 347 10.42 -15.55 -8.17
C ARG A 347 11.12 -14.66 -7.16
N ARG A 348 11.86 -15.28 -6.25
CA ARG A 348 12.84 -14.65 -5.38
C ARG A 348 14.14 -15.42 -5.42
N GLY A 349 15.26 -14.75 -5.28
CA GLY A 349 16.55 -15.42 -5.22
C GLY A 349 17.70 -14.48 -4.94
N ILE A 350 18.91 -15.01 -5.06
CA ILE A 350 20.15 -14.27 -4.86
C ILE A 350 20.97 -14.41 -6.12
N VAL A 351 21.59 -13.31 -6.55
CA VAL A 351 22.47 -13.28 -7.71
C VAL A 351 23.71 -12.44 -7.41
N ASP A 352 24.81 -12.72 -8.11
CA ASP A 352 26.07 -12.00 -7.89
C ASP A 352 26.09 -10.61 -8.53
N GLN A 353 25.27 -10.38 -9.57
CA GLN A 353 25.19 -9.11 -10.29
C GLN A 353 23.75 -8.79 -10.69
N HIS A 354 23.42 -7.50 -10.81
CA HIS A 354 22.15 -7.09 -11.40
C HIS A 354 22.06 -7.53 -12.88
N GLY A 355 20.85 -7.69 -13.39
CA GLY A 355 20.59 -8.21 -14.73
C GLY A 355 20.62 -9.74 -14.84
N MET A 356 21.12 -10.45 -13.82
CA MET A 356 21.05 -11.92 -13.75
C MET A 356 19.71 -12.41 -13.18
N VAL A 357 19.29 -13.61 -13.56
CA VAL A 357 18.12 -14.29 -12.97
C VAL A 357 18.61 -15.50 -12.18
N PRO A 358 18.11 -15.74 -10.96
CA PRO A 358 18.57 -16.87 -10.15
C PRO A 358 18.10 -18.19 -10.76
N GLU A 359 18.99 -19.20 -10.72
CA GLU A 359 18.74 -20.55 -11.25
C GLU A 359 17.67 -21.29 -10.44
N LYS A 360 17.62 -21.06 -9.12
CA LYS A 360 16.65 -21.66 -8.19
C LYS A 360 15.92 -20.57 -7.41
N ASP A 361 14.67 -20.85 -7.06
CA ASP A 361 13.90 -19.97 -6.17
C ASP A 361 14.42 -20.11 -4.73
N ALA A 362 14.82 -18.99 -4.12
CA ALA A 362 15.14 -18.96 -2.70
C ALA A 362 13.85 -19.07 -1.89
N GLY A 363 13.85 -19.96 -0.89
CA GLY A 363 12.77 -20.07 0.06
C GLY A 363 11.64 -21.06 -0.30
N THR A 364 11.90 -22.01 -1.21
CA THR A 364 10.96 -23.12 -1.45
C THR A 364 11.21 -24.21 -0.41
N SER A 365 10.17 -24.60 0.33
CA SER A 365 10.23 -25.78 1.23
C SER A 365 10.69 -26.99 0.44
N ALA A 366 11.71 -27.70 0.92
CA ALA A 366 12.07 -29.01 0.35
C ALA A 366 10.83 -29.91 0.47
N ALA A 367 10.29 -30.34 -0.67
CA ALA A 367 9.23 -31.34 -0.69
C ALA A 367 9.82 -32.65 -0.11
N GLY A 368 9.45 -32.95 1.14
CA GLY A 368 9.73 -34.21 1.82
C GLY A 368 8.46 -35.04 1.92
#